data_AF-A0A7W1IGH0-F1
#
_entry.id   AF-A0A7W1IGH0-F1
#
_cell.length_a   1.000
_cell.length_b   1.000
_cell.length_c   1.000
_cell.angle_alpha   90.00
_cell.angle_beta   90.00
_cell.angle_gamma   90.00
#
_symmetry.space_group_name_H-M   'P 1'
#
loop_
_entity.id
_entity.type
_entity.pdbx_description
1 polymer ?
#
loop_
_entity_poly.entity_id
_entity_poly.type
_entity_poly.pdbx_seq_one_letter_code
_entity_poly.pdbx_strand_id
1 'polypeptide(L)' 'GWDGKNQGGKECPSGTYFYIIKSTGKDGKAYDQKGNVSLYR' A
#
# COMPACT_ATOMS: atom_id res chain seq x y z
N GLY A 1 -8.05 0.53 0.76
CA GLY A 1 -7.11 -0.38 0.06
C GLY A 1 -6.54 0.35 -1.14
N TRP A 2 -5.46 -0.17 -1.73
CA TRP A 2 -4.96 0.32 -3.02
C TRP A 2 -5.80 -0.28 -4.16
N ASP A 3 -6.06 0.49 -5.21
CA ASP A 3 -6.93 0.15 -6.33
C ASP A 3 -6.18 -0.24 -7.61
N GLY A 4 -4.86 -0.40 -7.54
CA GLY A 4 -4.03 -0.75 -8.70
C GLY A 4 -3.58 0.45 -9.55
N LYS A 5 -3.90 1.69 -9.15
CA LYS A 5 -3.49 2.90 -9.90
C LYS A 5 -2.30 3.60 -9.27
N ASN A 6 -1.44 4.18 -10.10
CA ASN A 6 -0.37 5.04 -9.62
C ASN A 6 -0.90 6.41 -9.16
N GLN A 7 -0.01 7.26 -8.64
CA GLN A 7 -0.38 8.60 -8.14
C GLN A 7 -0.99 9.51 -9.22
N GLY A 8 -0.75 9.23 -10.51
CA GLY A 8 -1.36 9.94 -11.63
C GLY A 8 -2.67 9.33 -12.12
N GLY A 9 -3.25 8.37 -11.38
CA GLY A 9 -4.49 7.68 -11.74
C GLY A 9 -4.37 6.67 -12.88
N LYS A 10 -3.15 6.37 -13.35
CA LYS A 10 -2.92 5.39 -14.42
C LYS A 10 -2.85 3.98 -13.86
N GLU A 11 -3.41 3.02 -14.59
CA GLU A 11 -3.34 1.60 -14.28
C GLU A 11 -1.90 1.11 -14.21
N CYS A 12 -1.56 0.41 -13.12
CA CYS A 12 -0.27 -0.25 -12.99
C CYS A 12 -0.27 -1.60 -13.74
N PRO A 13 0.89 -2.04 -14.28
CA PRO A 13 1.04 -3.36 -14.87
C PRO A 13 0.92 -4.48 -13.83
N SER A 14 0.61 -5.70 -14.28
CA SER A 14 0.62 -6.88 -13.40
C SER A 14 2.00 -7.09 -12.77
N GLY A 15 2.03 -7.43 -11.49
CA GLY A 15 3.28 -7.60 -10.75
C GLY A 15 3.10 -7.54 -9.24
N THR A 16 4.21 -7.63 -8.52
CA THR A 16 4.25 -7.51 -7.06
C THR A 16 4.61 -6.09 -6.65
N TYR A 17 3.78 -5.51 -5.80
CA TYR A 17 3.95 -4.18 -5.23
C TYR A 17 4.15 -4.28 -3.72
N PHE A 18 4.92 -3.35 -3.16
CA PHE A 18 5.14 -3.28 -1.71
C PHE A 18 4.38 -2.10 -1.12
N TYR A 19 3.88 -2.26 0.10
CA TYR A 19 3.24 -1.18 0.84
C TYR A 19 3.88 -0.98 2.21
N ILE A 20 3.83 0.26 2.68
CA ILE A 20 4.19 0.69 4.02
C ILE A 20 3.02 1.50 4.55
N ILE A 21 2.41 1.06 5.64
CA ILE A 21 1.35 1.76 6.36
C ILE A 21 1.94 2.29 7.65
N LYS A 22 1.94 3.61 7.80
CA LYS A 22 2.34 4.29 9.04
C LYS A 22 1.09 4.82 9.73
N SER A 23 0.96 4.56 11.02
CA SER A 23 -0.11 5.10 11.84
C SER A 23 0.36 5.40 13.25
N THR A 24 -0.39 6.25 13.95
CA THR A 24 -0.17 6.55 15.37
C THR A 24 -1.45 6.21 16.11
N GLY A 25 -1.35 5.36 17.12
CA GLY A 25 -2.46 5.00 18.00
C GLY A 25 -2.93 6.19 18.82
N LYS A 26 -4.15 6.11 19.36
CA LYS A 26 -4.69 7.14 20.27
C LYS A 26 -3.86 7.29 21.56
N ASP A 27 -3.07 6.28 21.89
CA ASP A 27 -2.09 6.21 22.97
C ASP A 27 -0.73 6.85 22.58
N GLY A 28 -0.59 7.40 21.38
CA GLY A 28 0.65 7.99 20.88
C GLY A 28 1.65 6.95 20.33
N LYS A 29 1.32 5.66 20.36
CA LYS A 29 2.20 4.60 19.88
C LYS A 29 2.28 4.60 18.35
N ALA A 30 3.50 4.60 17.81
CA ALA A 30 3.72 4.49 16.37
C ALA A 30 3.63 3.04 15.88
N TYR A 31 3.06 2.86 14.70
CA TYR A 31 2.97 1.59 13.99
C TYR A 31 3.52 1.76 12.57
N ASP A 32 4.34 0.81 12.14
CA ASP A 32 4.90 0.71 10.79
C ASP A 32 4.64 -0.72 10.29
N GLN A 33 3.59 -0.87 9.48
CA GLN A 33 3.20 -2.16 8.90
C GLN A 33 3.66 -2.22 7.45
N LYS A 34 4.37 -3.30 7.11
CA LYS A 34 4.89 -3.54 5.76
C LYS A 34 4.31 -4.81 5.18
N GLY A 35 4.23 -4.87 3.86
CA GLY A 35 3.77 -6.06 3.16
C GLY A 35 3.86 -5.91 1.65
N ASN A 36 3.28 -6.88 0.95
CA ASN A 36 3.18 -6.88 -0.49
C ASN A 36 1.74 -7.14 -0.96
N VAL A 37 1.47 -6.76 -2.19
CA VAL A 37 0.23 -7.04 -2.93
C VAL A 37 0.64 -7.54 -4.32
N SER A 38 0.07 -8.67 -4.74
CA SER A 38 0.20 -9.15 -6.11
C SER A 38 -0.99 -8.71 -6.95
N LEU A 39 -0.71 -8.04 -8.07
CA LEU A 39 -1.70 -7.59 -9.04
C LEU A 39 -1.74 -8.57 -10.21
N TYR A 40 -2.87 -9.27 -10.37
CA TYR A 40 -3.16 -10.21 -11.46
C TYR A 40 -4.23 -9.63 -12.40
N ARG A 41 -4.28 -10.11 -13.65
CA ARG A 41 -5.30 -9.75 -14.65
C ARG A 41 -5.87 -10.98 -15.32
#